data_AF-A0A1G2HYL2-F1
#
_entry.id   AF-A0A1G2HYL2-F1
#
_cell.length_a   1.000
_cell.length_b   1.000
_cell.length_c   1.000
_cell.angle_alpha   90.00
_cell.angle_beta   90.00
_cell.angle_gamma   90.00
#
_symmetry.space_group_name_H-M   'P 1'
#
loop_
_entity.id
_entity.type
_entity.pdbx_description
1 polymer ?
#
loop_
_entity_poly.entity_id
_entity_poly.type
_entity_poly.pdbx_seq_one_letter_code
_entity_poly.pdbx_strand_id
1 'polypeptide(L)'
;MEIEQIAQFMQLLIYGAILIGLGLNLYIVKKIGKGIMNVVFISFGMSLFLIGLSNVFVALYESSLEDITLHIFWHIIAYLGFLSLIWGGYRIKKIIGSPNPQGFGVKDVIVFGAMLNITILVFIFAPILNEGLFGILAGSAWEQLGIHHLIAFLLGVIGALYLFYIKGGPQAGKSITFIGVFLLLLGVQHFWEIINETFHLFAISGSTVELIEQFIIFPAILFFIAGQKSIINFIKGTK
;
A
#
# COMPACT_ATOMS: atom_id res chain seq x y z
N MET A 1 7.47 3.28 29.35
CA MET A 1 6.80 3.87 28.19
C MET A 1 5.46 3.17 28.09
N GLU A 2 4.37 3.92 28.19
CA GLU A 2 3.01 3.37 28.10
C GLU A 2 2.72 2.89 26.67
N ILE A 3 1.81 1.94 26.49
CA ILE A 3 1.50 1.35 25.17
C ILE A 3 1.16 2.44 24.14
N GLU A 4 0.41 3.45 24.54
CA GLU A 4 0.04 4.60 23.69
C GLU A 4 1.27 5.39 23.22
N GLN A 5 2.25 5.61 24.08
CA GLN A 5 3.51 6.28 23.72
C GLN A 5 4.32 5.46 22.72
N ILE A 6 4.30 4.12 22.86
CA ILE A 6 4.95 3.21 21.90
C ILE A 6 4.24 3.28 20.55
N ALA A 7 2.91 3.25 20.54
CA ALA A 7 2.12 3.31 19.32
C ALA A 7 2.37 4.63 18.56
N GLN A 8 2.34 5.77 19.26
CA GLN A 8 2.68 7.07 18.67
C GLN A 8 4.10 7.10 18.11
N PHE A 9 5.08 6.56 18.85
CA PHE A 9 6.46 6.49 18.37
C PHE A 9 6.58 5.62 17.11
N MET A 10 5.91 4.46 17.09
CA MET A 10 5.87 3.57 15.94
C MET A 10 5.21 4.24 14.72
N GLN A 11 4.12 4.98 14.93
CA GLN A 11 3.46 5.72 13.86
C GLN A 11 4.37 6.80 13.25
N LEU A 12 5.13 7.53 14.08
CA LEU A 12 6.15 8.47 13.60
C LEU A 12 7.26 7.78 12.80
N LEU A 13 7.70 6.59 13.23
CA LEU A 13 8.67 5.78 12.48
C LEU A 13 8.10 5.34 11.13
N ILE A 14 6.84 4.93 11.08
CA ILE A 14 6.12 4.57 9.84
C ILE A 14 6.09 5.77 8.89
N TYR A 15 5.68 6.96 9.36
CA TYR A 15 5.70 8.17 8.53
C TYR A 15 7.09 8.53 8.03
N GLY A 16 8.10 8.49 8.90
CA GLY A 16 9.49 8.73 8.51
C GLY A 16 9.97 7.73 7.45
N ALA A 17 9.64 6.45 7.62
CA ALA A 17 9.98 5.40 6.66
C ALA A 17 9.27 5.58 5.31
N ILE A 18 8.00 5.97 5.29
CA ILE A 18 7.26 6.31 4.06
C ILE A 18 7.97 7.45 3.32
N LEU A 19 8.29 8.54 4.01
CA LEU A 19 8.98 9.69 3.39
C LEU A 19 10.36 9.31 2.84
N ILE A 20 11.13 8.51 3.57
CA ILE A 20 12.41 7.97 3.09
C ILE A 20 12.19 7.10 1.85
N GLY A 21 11.24 6.17 1.89
CA GLY A 21 10.91 5.28 0.76
C GLY A 21 10.51 6.06 -0.49
N LEU A 22 9.66 7.08 -0.35
CA LEU A 22 9.27 7.98 -1.44
C LEU A 22 10.46 8.77 -1.97
N GLY A 23 11.30 9.33 -1.10
CA GLY A 23 12.51 10.05 -1.50
C GLY A 23 13.49 9.18 -2.30
N LEU A 24 13.70 7.93 -1.87
CA LEU A 24 14.51 6.97 -2.60
C LEU A 24 13.88 6.59 -3.95
N ASN A 25 12.57 6.39 -4.00
CA ASN A 25 11.87 6.08 -5.23
C ASN A 25 11.93 7.24 -6.24
N LEU A 26 11.74 8.49 -5.79
CA LEU A 26 11.91 9.68 -6.62
C LEU A 26 13.33 9.80 -7.18
N TYR A 27 14.34 9.50 -6.37
CA TYR A 27 15.73 9.43 -6.84
C TYR A 27 15.88 8.38 -7.96
N ILE A 28 15.31 7.19 -7.80
CA ILE A 28 15.36 6.11 -8.80
C ILE A 28 14.64 6.54 -10.08
N VAL A 29 13.42 7.05 -9.99
CA VAL A 29 12.64 7.56 -11.14
C VAL A 29 13.42 8.63 -11.89
N LYS A 30 14.06 9.57 -11.18
CA LYS A 30 14.90 10.61 -11.78
C LYS A 30 16.13 10.04 -12.50
N LYS A 31 16.74 8.98 -11.96
CA LYS A 31 17.96 8.36 -12.53
C LYS A 31 17.66 7.40 -13.68
N ILE A 32 16.60 6.61 -13.58
CA ILE A 32 16.16 5.66 -14.61
C ILE A 32 15.39 6.38 -15.73
N GLY A 33 14.86 7.57 -15.46
CA GLY A 33 14.44 8.55 -16.47
C GLY A 33 13.45 8.01 -17.50
N LYS A 34 13.51 8.49 -18.75
CA LYS A 34 12.62 8.05 -19.86
C LYS A 34 12.80 6.57 -20.26
N GLY A 35 13.52 5.77 -19.49
CA GLY A 35 13.71 4.34 -19.73
C GLY A 35 12.42 3.53 -19.59
N ILE A 36 12.42 2.34 -20.21
CA ILE A 36 11.25 1.45 -20.24
C ILE A 36 10.79 1.02 -18.84
N MET A 37 11.71 0.94 -17.88
CA MET A 37 11.44 0.52 -16.50
C MET A 37 10.87 1.62 -15.60
N ASN A 38 10.84 2.87 -16.06
CA ASN A 38 10.37 3.99 -15.22
C ASN A 38 8.94 3.82 -14.73
N VAL A 39 8.06 3.29 -15.58
CA VAL A 39 6.66 3.01 -15.21
C VAL A 39 6.54 2.08 -14.01
N VAL A 40 7.47 1.14 -13.84
CA VAL A 40 7.50 0.19 -12.72
C VAL A 40 7.81 0.93 -11.41
N PHE A 41 8.82 1.80 -11.44
CA PHE A 41 9.19 2.57 -10.25
C PHE A 41 8.16 3.64 -9.90
N ILE A 42 7.51 4.25 -10.89
CA ILE A 42 6.35 5.12 -10.67
C ILE A 42 5.21 4.33 -10.01
N SER A 43 4.96 3.09 -10.45
CA SER A 43 3.95 2.22 -9.84
C SER A 43 4.27 1.90 -8.38
N PHE A 44 5.54 1.63 -8.06
CA PHE A 44 6.00 1.39 -6.70
C PHE A 44 5.88 2.64 -5.84
N GLY A 45 6.31 3.79 -6.35
CA GLY A 45 6.17 5.07 -5.66
C GLY A 45 4.72 5.45 -5.40
N MET A 46 3.86 5.28 -6.41
CA MET A 46 2.42 5.54 -6.30
C MET A 46 1.76 4.64 -5.25
N SER A 47 2.17 3.37 -5.16
CA SER A 47 1.69 2.48 -4.10
C SER A 47 2.02 3.02 -2.71
N LEU A 48 3.30 3.29 -2.44
CA LEU A 48 3.73 3.80 -1.14
C LEU A 48 3.10 5.17 -0.83
N PHE A 49 2.92 6.01 -1.84
CA PHE A 49 2.27 7.31 -1.71
C PHE A 49 0.80 7.17 -1.30
N LEU A 50 0.05 6.27 -1.95
CA LEU A 50 -1.35 6.00 -1.61
C LEU A 50 -1.49 5.36 -0.22
N ILE A 51 -0.59 4.45 0.18
CA ILE A 51 -0.55 3.94 1.56
C ILE A 51 -0.30 5.08 2.56
N GLY A 52 0.62 6.00 2.25
CA GLY A 52 0.82 7.22 3.03
C GLY A 52 -0.43 8.10 3.12
N LEU A 53 -1.12 8.33 2.00
CA LEU A 53 -2.37 9.08 1.97
C LEU A 53 -3.50 8.39 2.74
N SER A 54 -3.54 7.06 2.74
CA SER A 54 -4.49 6.29 3.55
C SER A 54 -4.27 6.56 5.04
N ASN A 55 -3.01 6.58 5.51
CA ASN A 55 -2.70 6.91 6.90
C ASN A 55 -2.99 8.39 7.23
N VAL A 56 -2.78 9.30 6.29
CA VAL A 56 -3.15 10.72 6.45
C VAL A 56 -4.66 10.88 6.52
N PHE A 57 -5.41 10.12 5.71
CA PHE A 57 -6.86 10.12 5.73
C PHE A 57 -7.39 9.69 7.11
N VAL A 58 -6.88 8.57 7.66
CA VAL A 58 -7.24 8.12 9.02
C VAL A 58 -6.95 9.20 10.04
N ALA A 59 -5.72 9.73 10.08
CA ALA A 59 -5.33 10.76 11.06
C ALA A 59 -6.16 12.06 10.97
N LEU A 60 -6.68 12.41 9.80
CA LEU A 60 -7.51 13.60 9.62
C LEU A 60 -8.96 13.38 10.03
N TYR A 61 -9.46 12.15 9.87
CA TYR A 61 -10.90 11.87 9.94
C TYR A 61 -11.32 10.93 11.07
N GLU A 62 -10.39 10.31 11.80
CA GLU A 62 -10.64 9.36 12.90
C GLU A 62 -11.61 9.87 13.97
N SER A 63 -11.62 11.18 14.23
CA SER A 63 -12.48 11.80 15.25
C SER A 63 -13.81 12.33 14.70
N SER A 64 -14.04 12.21 13.39
CA SER A 64 -15.15 12.89 12.69
C SER A 64 -16.02 11.97 11.83
N LEU A 65 -15.56 10.75 11.55
CA LEU A 65 -16.31 9.75 10.80
C LEU A 65 -16.69 8.59 11.71
N GLU A 66 -17.78 7.91 11.35
CA GLU A 66 -18.15 6.66 12.01
C GLU A 66 -17.13 5.57 11.63
N ASP A 67 -16.85 4.65 12.55
CA ASP A 67 -15.75 3.69 12.46
C ASP A 67 -15.78 2.85 11.15
N ILE A 68 -16.91 2.20 10.87
CA ILE A 68 -17.07 1.42 9.63
C ILE A 68 -16.97 2.29 8.37
N THR A 69 -17.41 3.55 8.43
CA THR A 69 -17.33 4.46 7.28
C THR A 69 -15.88 4.92 7.06
N LEU A 70 -15.16 5.25 8.14
CA LEU A 70 -13.72 5.51 8.12
C LEU A 70 -12.98 4.34 7.48
N HIS A 71 -13.29 3.12 7.94
CA HIS A 71 -12.70 1.87 7.45
C HIS A 71 -12.85 1.72 5.94
N ILE A 72 -14.08 1.87 5.43
CA ILE A 72 -14.35 1.78 4.00
C ILE A 72 -13.52 2.77 3.19
N PHE A 73 -13.51 4.04 3.60
CA PHE A 73 -12.89 5.08 2.81
C PHE A 73 -11.36 4.97 2.78
N TRP A 74 -10.72 4.67 3.90
CA TRP A 74 -9.27 4.47 3.88
C TRP A 74 -8.90 3.21 3.09
N HIS A 75 -9.69 2.14 3.20
CA HIS A 75 -9.49 0.92 2.43
C HIS A 75 -9.56 1.15 0.92
N ILE A 76 -10.48 2.01 0.44
CA ILE A 76 -10.52 2.39 -0.98
C ILE A 76 -9.16 2.93 -1.44
N ILE A 77 -8.53 3.80 -0.65
CA ILE A 77 -7.21 4.36 -0.96
C ILE A 77 -6.14 3.26 -0.92
N ALA A 78 -6.16 2.41 0.10
CA ALA A 78 -5.24 1.28 0.24
C ALA A 78 -5.33 0.30 -0.95
N TYR A 79 -6.54 -0.02 -1.42
CA TYR A 79 -6.75 -0.87 -2.59
C TYR A 79 -6.09 -0.29 -3.84
N LEU A 80 -6.21 1.03 -4.07
CA LEU A 80 -5.53 1.69 -5.18
C LEU A 80 -4.00 1.57 -5.04
N GLY A 81 -3.50 1.64 -3.80
CA GLY A 81 -2.09 1.38 -3.48
C GLY A 81 -1.65 -0.03 -3.89
N PHE A 82 -2.44 -1.05 -3.61
CA PHE A 82 -2.15 -2.45 -4.00
C PHE A 82 -2.26 -2.66 -5.51
N LEU A 83 -3.31 -2.12 -6.13
CA LEU A 83 -3.52 -2.16 -7.57
C LEU A 83 -2.39 -1.48 -8.33
N SER A 84 -1.79 -0.42 -7.79
CA SER A 84 -0.61 0.21 -8.35
C SER A 84 0.58 -0.76 -8.44
N LEU A 85 0.86 -1.56 -7.41
CA LEU A 85 1.93 -2.57 -7.48
C LEU A 85 1.63 -3.67 -8.49
N ILE A 86 0.38 -4.14 -8.53
CA ILE A 86 -0.06 -5.15 -9.51
C ILE A 86 0.11 -4.60 -10.93
N TRP A 87 -0.22 -3.33 -11.16
CA TRP A 87 0.06 -2.63 -12.41
C TRP A 87 1.56 -2.61 -12.73
N GLY A 88 2.41 -2.29 -11.74
CA GLY A 88 3.86 -2.36 -11.87
C GLY A 88 4.35 -3.75 -12.31
N GLY A 89 3.84 -4.81 -11.70
CA GLY A 89 4.11 -6.20 -12.10
C GLY A 89 3.65 -6.51 -13.53
N TYR A 90 2.44 -6.08 -13.89
CA TYR A 90 1.93 -6.21 -15.26
C TYR A 90 2.84 -5.53 -16.29
N ARG A 91 3.31 -4.32 -15.98
CA ARG A 91 4.25 -3.58 -16.82
C ARG A 91 5.57 -4.31 -16.97
N ILE A 92 6.12 -4.89 -15.90
CA ILE A 92 7.34 -5.72 -15.98
C ILE A 92 7.14 -6.87 -16.96
N LYS A 93 6.06 -7.65 -16.81
CA LYS A 93 5.77 -8.79 -17.70
C LYS A 93 5.63 -8.36 -19.16
N LYS A 94 4.94 -7.24 -19.41
CA LYS A 94 4.79 -6.65 -20.76
C LYS A 94 6.11 -6.19 -21.36
N ILE A 95 7.00 -5.61 -20.56
CA ILE A 95 8.31 -5.15 -21.00
C ILE A 95 9.21 -6.33 -21.35
N ILE A 96 9.30 -7.35 -20.48
CA ILE A 96 10.15 -8.52 -20.70
C ILE A 96 9.68 -9.33 -21.91
N GLY A 97 8.37 -9.46 -22.11
CA GLY A 97 7.79 -10.29 -23.17
C GLY A 97 7.59 -9.58 -24.52
N SER A 98 8.02 -8.33 -24.68
CA SER A 98 7.78 -7.57 -25.91
C SER A 98 9.08 -7.34 -26.70
N PRO A 99 9.08 -7.56 -28.03
CA PRO A 99 10.21 -7.18 -28.88
C PRO A 99 10.40 -5.66 -28.95
N ASN A 100 9.35 -4.87 -28.69
CA ASN A 100 9.36 -3.41 -28.72
C ASN A 100 8.77 -2.86 -27.41
N PRO A 101 9.51 -2.95 -26.28
CA PRO A 101 9.01 -2.55 -24.98
C PRO A 101 8.76 -1.04 -24.92
N GLN A 102 7.59 -0.67 -24.41
CA GLN A 102 7.22 0.72 -24.20
C GLN A 102 7.42 1.11 -22.74
N GLY A 103 7.98 2.29 -22.52
CA GLY A 103 8.03 2.90 -21.19
C GLY A 103 6.70 3.48 -20.75
N PHE A 104 6.78 4.49 -19.88
CA PHE A 104 5.63 5.23 -19.39
C PHE A 104 4.92 5.97 -20.54
N GLY A 105 3.60 5.82 -20.64
CA GLY A 105 2.80 6.45 -21.70
C GLY A 105 1.41 6.89 -21.25
N VAL A 106 0.57 7.26 -22.21
CA VAL A 106 -0.78 7.83 -21.97
C VAL A 106 -1.66 6.90 -21.12
N LYS A 107 -1.59 5.58 -21.33
CA LYS A 107 -2.34 4.61 -20.53
C LYS A 107 -1.97 4.68 -19.05
N ASP A 108 -0.68 4.85 -18.75
CA ASP A 108 -0.20 4.93 -17.37
C ASP A 108 -0.63 6.26 -16.73
N VAL A 109 -0.62 7.36 -17.49
CA VAL A 109 -1.17 8.66 -17.05
C VAL A 109 -2.65 8.55 -16.69
N ILE A 110 -3.45 7.87 -17.52
CA ILE A 110 -4.88 7.68 -17.26
C ILE A 110 -5.09 6.82 -16.00
N VAL A 111 -4.35 5.72 -15.85
CA VAL A 111 -4.49 4.83 -14.68
C VAL A 111 -4.12 5.56 -13.38
N PHE A 112 -2.95 6.19 -13.33
CA PHE A 112 -2.50 6.90 -12.13
C PHE A 112 -3.31 8.18 -11.88
N GLY A 113 -3.72 8.88 -12.94
CA GLY A 113 -4.63 10.01 -12.85
C GLY A 113 -5.98 9.61 -12.27
N ALA A 114 -6.55 8.49 -12.70
CA ALA A 114 -7.79 7.96 -12.14
C ALA A 114 -7.64 7.58 -10.66
N MET A 115 -6.55 6.91 -10.28
CA MET A 115 -6.27 6.59 -8.87
C MET A 115 -6.22 7.86 -8.01
N LEU A 116 -5.46 8.87 -8.43
CA LEU A 116 -5.37 10.14 -7.69
C LEU A 116 -6.71 10.88 -7.62
N ASN A 117 -7.47 10.89 -8.72
CA ASN A 117 -8.81 11.49 -8.72
C ASN A 117 -9.72 10.77 -7.73
N ILE A 118 -9.76 9.43 -7.74
CA ILE A 118 -10.56 8.66 -6.78
C ILE A 118 -10.14 8.98 -5.35
N THR A 119 -8.83 9.04 -5.05
CA THR A 119 -8.35 9.44 -3.72
C THR A 119 -8.83 10.83 -3.33
N ILE A 120 -8.73 11.83 -4.21
CA ILE A 120 -9.23 13.18 -3.94
C ILE A 120 -10.74 13.16 -3.66
N LEU A 121 -11.50 12.39 -4.45
CA LEU A 121 -12.94 12.23 -4.25
C LEU A 121 -13.26 11.61 -2.89
N VAL A 122 -12.49 10.61 -2.45
CA VAL A 122 -12.63 10.02 -1.10
C VAL A 122 -12.44 11.08 -0.02
N PHE A 123 -11.40 11.91 -0.11
CA PHE A 123 -11.16 12.99 0.87
C PHE A 123 -12.29 14.01 0.93
N ILE A 124 -12.93 14.32 -0.20
CA ILE A 124 -13.99 15.34 -0.28
C ILE A 124 -15.34 14.75 0.16
N PHE A 125 -15.67 13.55 -0.30
CA PHE A 125 -17.00 12.97 -0.11
C PHE A 125 -17.15 12.16 1.17
N ALA A 126 -16.06 11.75 1.83
CA ALA A 126 -16.18 10.94 3.05
C ALA A 126 -17.02 11.61 4.15
N PRO A 127 -16.83 12.90 4.51
CA PRO A 127 -17.67 13.57 5.50
C PRO A 127 -19.12 13.73 5.03
N ILE A 128 -19.33 13.95 3.73
CA ILE A 128 -20.66 14.17 3.14
C ILE A 128 -21.50 12.89 3.17
N LEU A 129 -20.86 11.75 2.94
CA LEU A 129 -21.52 10.45 2.86
C LEU A 129 -21.56 9.70 4.19
N ASN A 130 -20.96 10.26 5.26
CA ASN A 130 -20.72 9.55 6.52
C ASN A 130 -21.98 8.91 7.11
N GLU A 131 -22.99 9.72 7.41
CA GLU A 131 -24.23 9.26 8.05
C GLU A 131 -25.01 8.27 7.16
N GLY A 132 -25.07 8.55 5.85
CA GLY A 132 -25.79 7.72 4.89
C GLY A 132 -25.14 6.35 4.71
N LEU A 133 -23.81 6.29 4.63
CA LEU A 133 -23.07 5.04 4.55
C LEU A 133 -23.14 4.26 5.86
N PHE A 134 -23.00 4.93 7.00
CA PHE A 134 -23.12 4.30 8.32
C PHE A 134 -24.49 3.61 8.47
N GLY A 135 -25.58 4.29 8.13
CA GLY A 135 -26.93 3.71 8.20
C GLY A 135 -27.17 2.49 7.31
N ILE A 136 -26.34 2.28 6.29
CA ILE A 136 -26.40 1.11 5.39
C ILE A 136 -25.45 -0.01 5.86
N LEU A 137 -24.28 0.37 6.37
CA LEU A 137 -23.19 -0.56 6.65
C LEU A 137 -23.22 -1.12 8.07
N ALA A 138 -23.68 -0.34 9.05
CA ALA A 138 -23.78 -0.77 10.43
C ALA A 138 -24.70 -1.99 10.56
N GLY A 139 -24.19 -3.06 11.19
CA GLY A 139 -24.83 -4.36 11.33
C GLY A 139 -24.96 -5.16 10.03
N SER A 140 -24.42 -4.69 8.91
CA SER A 140 -24.51 -5.40 7.63
C SER A 140 -23.52 -6.56 7.55
N ALA A 141 -23.74 -7.49 6.60
CA ALA A 141 -22.78 -8.55 6.31
C ALA A 141 -21.39 -8.00 5.88
N TRP A 142 -21.34 -6.77 5.37
CA TRP A 142 -20.07 -6.14 5.00
C TRP A 142 -19.19 -5.86 6.22
N GLU A 143 -19.79 -5.32 7.28
CA GLU A 143 -19.13 -5.06 8.56
C GLU A 143 -18.89 -6.38 9.30
N GLN A 144 -19.93 -7.21 9.48
CA GLN A 144 -19.85 -8.44 10.27
C GLN A 144 -18.85 -9.47 9.74
N LEU A 145 -18.61 -9.48 8.42
CA LEU A 145 -17.65 -10.40 7.79
C LEU A 145 -16.31 -9.72 7.47
N GLY A 146 -16.14 -8.44 7.78
CA GLY A 146 -14.90 -7.72 7.49
C GLY A 146 -14.53 -7.75 6.02
N ILE A 147 -15.52 -7.61 5.12
CA ILE A 147 -15.32 -7.82 3.66
C ILE A 147 -14.23 -6.90 3.11
N HIS A 148 -14.12 -5.69 3.65
CA HIS A 148 -13.10 -4.73 3.26
C HIS A 148 -11.68 -5.22 3.57
N HIS A 149 -11.44 -5.72 4.78
CA HIS A 149 -10.18 -6.36 5.12
C HIS A 149 -9.91 -7.61 4.27
N LEU A 150 -10.95 -8.42 3.96
CA LEU A 150 -10.81 -9.59 3.08
C LEU A 150 -10.35 -9.20 1.67
N ILE A 151 -10.92 -8.14 1.10
CA ILE A 151 -10.50 -7.62 -0.22
C ILE A 151 -9.05 -7.16 -0.16
N ALA A 152 -8.66 -6.40 0.88
CA ALA A 152 -7.27 -5.97 1.06
C ALA A 152 -6.31 -7.15 1.20
N PHE A 153 -6.65 -8.14 2.03
CA PHE A 153 -5.88 -9.37 2.20
C PHE A 153 -5.67 -10.10 0.88
N LEU A 154 -6.74 -10.30 0.10
CA LEU A 154 -6.67 -10.98 -1.20
C LEU A 154 -5.83 -10.19 -2.20
N LEU A 155 -6.01 -8.87 -2.29
CA LEU A 155 -5.18 -8.02 -3.15
C LEU A 155 -3.70 -8.06 -2.74
N GLY A 156 -3.42 -8.05 -1.44
CA GLY A 156 -2.07 -8.16 -0.88
C GLY A 156 -1.41 -9.50 -1.21
N VAL A 157 -2.05 -10.61 -0.84
CA VAL A 157 -1.49 -11.96 -1.07
C VAL A 157 -1.41 -12.30 -2.55
N ILE A 158 -2.50 -12.14 -3.31
CA ILE A 158 -2.51 -12.48 -4.74
C ILE A 158 -1.55 -11.56 -5.49
N GLY A 159 -1.52 -10.27 -5.16
CA GLY A 159 -0.57 -9.33 -5.75
C GLY A 159 0.88 -9.68 -5.44
N ALA A 160 1.19 -10.10 -4.21
CA ALA A 160 2.53 -10.54 -3.82
C ALA A 160 2.94 -11.82 -4.56
N LEU A 161 2.06 -12.83 -4.61
CA LEU A 161 2.29 -14.06 -5.38
C LEU A 161 2.53 -13.76 -6.86
N TYR A 162 1.78 -12.83 -7.42
CA TYR A 162 1.98 -12.36 -8.78
C TYR A 162 3.36 -11.71 -8.97
N LEU A 163 3.81 -10.86 -8.05
CA LEU A 163 5.15 -10.26 -8.08
C LEU A 163 6.26 -11.32 -7.96
N PHE A 164 6.10 -12.32 -7.08
CA PHE A 164 7.07 -13.42 -6.95
C PHE A 164 7.13 -14.31 -8.19
N TYR A 165 6.01 -14.45 -8.91
CA TYR A 165 5.98 -15.20 -10.17
C TYR A 165 6.75 -14.49 -11.29
N ILE A 166 6.84 -13.16 -11.27
CA ILE A 166 7.56 -12.39 -12.28
C ILE A 166 9.07 -12.61 -12.10
N LYS A 167 9.65 -13.49 -12.92
CA LYS A 167 11.10 -13.65 -13.04
C LYS A 167 11.70 -12.41 -13.71
N GLY A 168 12.15 -11.44 -12.91
CA GLY A 168 13.00 -10.35 -13.39
C GLY A 168 14.44 -10.83 -13.66
N GLY A 169 15.21 -10.09 -14.46
CA GLY A 169 16.66 -10.27 -14.53
C GLY A 169 17.34 -10.10 -13.15
N PRO A 170 18.64 -10.41 -13.01
CA PRO A 170 19.28 -10.67 -11.71
C PRO A 170 19.07 -9.59 -10.63
N GLN A 171 19.10 -8.30 -10.97
CA GLN A 171 18.90 -7.21 -9.99
C GLN A 171 17.47 -6.69 -9.89
N ALA A 172 16.72 -6.62 -11.01
CA ALA A 172 15.30 -6.28 -10.97
C ALA A 172 14.53 -7.33 -10.15
N GLY A 173 14.92 -8.60 -10.22
CA GLY A 173 14.37 -9.69 -9.41
C GLY A 173 14.47 -9.42 -7.91
N LYS A 174 15.63 -8.95 -7.40
CA LYS A 174 15.80 -8.66 -5.97
C LYS A 174 14.88 -7.53 -5.49
N SER A 175 14.77 -6.45 -6.25
CA SER A 175 13.84 -5.37 -5.93
C SER A 175 12.39 -5.85 -5.97
N ILE A 176 12.01 -6.65 -6.97
CA ILE A 176 10.65 -7.19 -7.09
C ILE A 176 10.32 -8.10 -5.92
N THR A 177 11.26 -8.96 -5.49
CA THR A 177 11.07 -9.80 -4.29
C THR A 177 10.79 -8.95 -3.07
N PHE A 178 11.59 -7.91 -2.81
CA PHE A 178 11.36 -7.06 -1.64
C PHE A 178 10.02 -6.30 -1.71
N ILE A 179 9.62 -5.84 -2.89
CA ILE A 179 8.31 -5.21 -3.08
C ILE A 179 7.16 -6.23 -2.94
N GLY A 180 7.37 -7.47 -3.35
CA GLY A 180 6.44 -8.57 -3.09
C GLY A 180 6.28 -8.87 -1.60
N VAL A 181 7.38 -8.86 -0.84
CA VAL A 181 7.33 -9.02 0.63
C VAL A 181 6.63 -7.83 1.30
N PHE A 182 6.90 -6.60 0.86
CA PHE A 182 6.14 -5.41 1.29
C PHE A 182 4.64 -5.62 1.13
N LEU A 183 4.18 -6.00 -0.06
CA LEU A 183 2.76 -6.21 -0.33
C LEU A 183 2.18 -7.40 0.44
N LEU A 184 2.96 -8.48 0.61
CA LEU A 184 2.55 -9.64 1.39
C LEU A 184 2.31 -9.26 2.85
N LEU A 185 3.22 -8.50 3.47
CA LEU A 185 3.08 -8.08 4.86
C LEU A 185 1.89 -7.14 5.06
N LEU A 186 1.61 -6.24 4.12
CA LEU A 186 0.38 -5.44 4.16
C LEU A 186 -0.87 -6.32 4.04
N GLY A 187 -0.85 -7.35 3.19
CA GLY A 187 -1.94 -8.34 3.15
C GLY A 187 -2.10 -9.09 4.47
N VAL A 188 -1.00 -9.56 5.08
CA VAL A 188 -1.01 -10.26 6.37
C VAL A 188 -1.55 -9.37 7.49
N GLN A 189 -1.25 -8.07 7.47
CA GLN A 189 -1.83 -7.14 8.43
C GLN A 189 -3.37 -7.08 8.31
N HIS A 190 -3.94 -7.07 7.11
CA HIS A 190 -5.40 -7.12 6.97
C HIS A 190 -6.00 -8.48 7.37
N PHE A 191 -5.25 -9.57 7.21
CA PHE A 191 -5.66 -10.86 7.78
C PHE A 191 -5.69 -10.84 9.32
N TRP A 192 -4.74 -10.13 9.92
CA TRP A 192 -4.73 -9.89 11.36
C TRP A 192 -5.95 -9.07 11.82
N GLU A 193 -6.33 -8.02 11.09
CA GLU A 193 -7.56 -7.24 11.35
C GLU A 193 -8.81 -8.14 11.28
N ILE A 194 -8.95 -9.01 10.28
CA ILE A 194 -10.07 -9.96 10.20
C ILE A 194 -10.15 -10.84 11.46
N ILE A 195 -9.02 -11.37 11.91
CA ILE A 195 -8.97 -12.25 13.07
C ILE A 195 -9.38 -11.52 14.36
N ASN A 196 -8.98 -10.26 14.53
CA ASN A 196 -9.11 -9.54 15.80
C ASN A 196 -10.27 -8.55 15.83
N GLU A 197 -10.48 -7.78 14.77
CA GLU A 197 -11.50 -6.74 14.70
C GLU A 197 -12.84 -7.30 14.20
N THR A 198 -12.81 -8.28 13.29
CA THR A 198 -14.05 -8.90 12.77
C THR A 198 -14.49 -10.08 13.63
N PHE A 199 -13.60 -11.05 13.85
CA PHE A 199 -13.96 -12.30 14.55
C PHE A 199 -13.67 -12.28 16.04
N HIS A 200 -12.98 -11.24 16.55
CA HIS A 200 -12.61 -11.11 17.96
C HIS A 200 -12.00 -12.39 18.55
N LEU A 201 -11.16 -13.07 17.77
CA LEU A 201 -10.59 -14.36 18.17
C LEU A 201 -9.68 -14.24 19.39
N PHE A 202 -9.14 -13.05 19.66
CA PHE A 202 -8.31 -12.74 20.82
C PHE A 202 -8.93 -11.63 21.67
N ALA A 203 -9.01 -11.86 22.98
CA ALA A 203 -9.48 -10.85 23.94
C ALA A 203 -8.32 -9.92 24.35
N ILE A 204 -7.93 -9.03 23.44
CA ILE A 204 -6.88 -8.02 23.66
C ILE A 204 -7.44 -6.61 23.45
N SER A 205 -6.83 -5.59 24.06
CA SER A 205 -7.26 -4.21 23.90
C SER A 205 -7.03 -3.71 22.48
N GLY A 206 -7.87 -2.79 21.99
CA GLY A 206 -7.67 -2.15 20.68
C GLY A 206 -6.30 -1.49 20.53
N SER A 207 -5.79 -0.86 21.59
CA SER A 207 -4.42 -0.30 21.62
C SER A 207 -3.31 -1.34 21.38
N THR A 208 -3.56 -2.61 21.76
CA THR A 208 -2.63 -3.72 21.51
C THR A 208 -2.76 -4.23 20.08
N VAL A 209 -4.00 -4.30 19.56
CA VAL A 209 -4.29 -4.67 18.17
C VAL A 209 -3.58 -3.71 17.21
N GLU A 210 -3.78 -2.40 17.40
CA GLU A 210 -3.17 -1.35 16.58
C GLU A 210 -1.63 -1.40 16.66
N LEU A 211 -1.06 -1.60 17.85
CA LEU A 211 0.38 -1.71 18.00
C LEU A 211 0.94 -2.92 17.23
N ILE A 212 0.26 -4.07 17.24
CA ILE A 212 0.67 -5.25 16.46
C ILE A 212 0.64 -4.95 14.96
N GLU A 213 -0.38 -4.24 14.48
CA GLU A 213 -0.47 -3.83 13.08
C GLU A 213 0.69 -2.93 12.68
N GLN A 214 1.03 -1.95 13.52
CA GLN A 214 2.19 -1.09 13.31
C GLN A 214 3.50 -1.90 13.27
N PHE A 215 3.61 -2.96 14.08
CA PHE A 215 4.74 -3.91 14.03
C PHE A 215 4.76 -4.79 12.78
N ILE A 216 3.67 -4.90 12.01
CA ILE A 216 3.65 -5.56 10.70
C ILE A 216 3.92 -4.54 9.57
N ILE A 217 3.28 -3.37 9.63
CA ILE A 217 3.38 -2.30 8.65
C ILE A 217 4.80 -1.73 8.57
N PHE A 218 5.44 -1.50 9.72
CA PHE A 218 6.77 -0.91 9.75
C PHE A 218 7.81 -1.80 9.01
N PRO A 219 7.95 -3.12 9.32
CA PRO A 219 8.76 -4.02 8.51
C PRO A 219 8.38 -4.04 7.02
N ALA A 220 7.09 -3.97 6.68
CA ALA A 220 6.67 -3.91 5.28
C ALA A 220 7.33 -2.72 4.56
N ILE A 221 7.27 -1.53 5.15
CA ILE A 221 7.87 -0.32 4.56
C ILE A 221 9.40 -0.43 4.52
N LEU A 222 10.04 -1.06 5.52
CA LEU A 222 11.47 -1.34 5.47
C LEU A 222 11.83 -2.26 4.29
N PHE A 223 11.00 -3.25 3.96
CA PHE A 223 11.17 -4.07 2.77
C PHE A 223 11.02 -3.26 1.49
N PHE A 224 10.06 -2.33 1.41
CA PHE A 224 9.98 -1.38 0.29
C PHE A 224 11.28 -0.60 0.13
N ILE A 225 11.81 -0.04 1.22
CA ILE A 225 13.09 0.69 1.25
C ILE A 225 14.25 -0.19 0.81
N ALA A 226 14.32 -1.44 1.27
CA ALA A 226 15.34 -2.41 0.86
C ALA A 226 15.27 -2.69 -0.65
N GLY A 227 14.04 -2.79 -1.20
CA GLY A 227 13.76 -2.82 -2.63
C GLY A 227 14.39 -1.65 -3.37
N GLN A 228 14.07 -0.41 -2.95
CA GLN A 228 14.63 0.80 -3.57
C GLN A 228 16.17 0.84 -3.45
N LYS A 229 16.73 0.54 -2.28
CA LYS A 229 18.20 0.52 -2.07
C LYS A 229 18.89 -0.47 -2.99
N SER A 230 18.31 -1.64 -3.25
CA SER A 230 18.87 -2.62 -4.19
C SER A 230 19.05 -2.05 -5.61
N ILE A 231 18.12 -1.21 -6.05
CA ILE A 231 18.19 -0.54 -7.35
C ILE A 231 19.18 0.63 -7.34
N ILE A 232 19.25 1.38 -6.25
CA ILE A 232 20.23 2.47 -6.10
C ILE A 232 21.66 1.93 -6.15
N ASN A 233 21.92 0.81 -5.47
CA ASN A 233 23.23 0.16 -5.51
C ASN A 233 23.60 -0.27 -6.94
N PHE A 234 22.63 -0.83 -7.67
CA PHE A 234 22.80 -1.15 -9.08
C PHE A 234 23.12 0.10 -9.93
N ILE A 235 22.38 1.20 -9.75
CA ILE A 235 22.65 2.47 -10.45
C ILE A 235 24.06 3.01 -10.16
N LYS A 236 24.56 2.81 -8.93
CA LYS A 236 25.90 3.26 -8.51
C LYS A 236 27.02 2.29 -8.89
N GLY A 237 26.71 1.10 -9.42
CA GLY A 237 27.70 0.05 -9.69
C GLY A 237 28.28 -0.60 -8.44
N THR A 238 27.64 -0.45 -7.28
CA THR A 238 28.07 -1.08 -6.01
C THR A 238 27.36 -2.43 -5.84
N LYS A 239 28.10 -3.49 -5.53
CA LYS A 239 27.56 -4.84 -5.29
C LYS A 239 26.76 -4.90 -3.99
#